data_AF-A0A176YYT6-F1
#
_entry.id   AF-A0A176YYT6-F1
#
_cell.length_a   1.000
_cell.length_b   1.000
_cell.length_c   1.000
_cell.angle_alpha   90.00
_cell.angle_beta   90.00
_cell.angle_gamma   90.00
#
_symmetry.space_group_name_H-M   'P 1'
#
loop_
_entity.id
_entity.type
_entity.pdbx_description
1 polymer ?
#
loop_
_entity_poly.entity_id
_entity_poly.type
_entity_poly.pdbx_seq_one_letter_code
_entity_poly.pdbx_strand_id
1 'polypeptide(L)'
;MSEIDPTDHALATIASILEDSEPSPTREVAQPATDEHPPTDAAADEHPVVDEQPLVPEPTDTEGYSKVGPGPMVAIRLKWTVHRGEDGQFYVHETIGEQSAPVISGPMTSEAAVRFVDEHEDEAHRRFEALRSEIAGRSSVAEFERKGEA
;
A
#
# COMPACT_ATOMS: atom_id res chain seq x y z
N MET A 1 -7.09 -32.53 39.38
CA MET A 1 -6.64 -32.62 37.98
C MET A 1 -7.01 -31.30 37.35
N SER A 2 -6.04 -30.39 37.20
CA SER A 2 -6.32 -29.04 36.69
C SER A 2 -6.64 -29.14 35.21
N GLU A 3 -7.89 -28.86 34.87
CA GLU A 3 -8.37 -28.67 33.51
C GLU A 3 -7.53 -27.56 32.87
N ILE A 4 -6.78 -27.90 31.80
CA ILE A 4 -5.99 -26.93 31.07
C ILE A 4 -6.99 -26.04 30.33
N ASP A 5 -7.16 -24.81 30.81
CA ASP A 5 -8.01 -23.82 30.18
C ASP A 5 -7.50 -23.59 28.73
N PRO A 6 -8.38 -23.66 27.72
CA PRO A 6 -7.98 -23.50 26.32
C PRO A 6 -7.31 -22.14 26.05
N THR A 7 -7.60 -21.13 26.86
CA THR A 7 -6.97 -19.80 26.82
C THR A 7 -5.52 -19.88 27.26
N ASP A 8 -5.22 -20.64 28.32
CA ASP A 8 -3.86 -20.82 28.83
C ASP A 8 -2.99 -21.59 27.83
N HIS A 9 -3.58 -22.59 27.15
CA HIS A 9 -2.92 -23.29 26.06
C HIS A 9 -2.62 -22.38 24.87
N ALA A 10 -3.55 -21.48 24.51
CA ALA A 10 -3.35 -20.51 23.45
C ALA A 10 -2.25 -19.49 23.80
N LEU A 11 -2.25 -18.97 25.03
CA LEU A 11 -1.23 -18.04 25.51
C LEU A 11 0.16 -18.69 25.59
N ALA A 12 0.25 -19.94 26.05
CA ALA A 12 1.50 -20.70 26.07
C ALA A 12 2.06 -20.94 24.65
N THR A 13 1.19 -21.22 23.67
CA THR A 13 1.60 -21.39 22.27
C THR A 13 2.14 -20.10 21.68
N ILE A 14 1.49 -18.96 21.94
CA ILE A 14 1.94 -17.64 21.46
C ILE A 14 3.28 -17.26 22.11
N ALA A 15 3.45 -17.54 23.40
CA ALA A 15 4.72 -17.31 24.11
C ALA A 15 5.87 -18.14 23.53
N SER A 16 5.64 -19.42 23.20
CA SER A 16 6.66 -20.30 22.61
C SER A 16 7.21 -19.78 21.27
N ILE A 17 6.35 -19.17 20.44
CA ILE A 17 6.75 -18.64 19.13
C ILE A 17 7.60 -17.36 19.26
N LEU A 18 7.28 -16.54 20.27
CA LEU A 18 8.01 -15.31 20.57
C LEU A 18 9.39 -15.61 21.18
N GLU A 19 9.51 -16.68 21.97
CA GLU A 19 10.78 -17.12 22.58
C GLU A 19 11.73 -17.80 21.58
N ASP A 20 11.22 -18.47 20.53
CA ASP A 20 12.04 -19.03 19.44
C ASP A 20 12.59 -17.96 18.47
N SER A 21 12.12 -16.71 18.55
CA SER A 21 12.56 -15.61 17.70
C SER A 21 13.73 -14.84 18.34
N GLU A 22 14.82 -15.53 18.67
CA GLU A 22 16.09 -14.88 18.96
C GLU A 22 16.79 -14.51 17.63
N PRO A 23 17.09 -13.22 17.36
CA PRO A 23 17.86 -12.84 16.20
C PRO A 23 19.28 -13.38 16.36
N SER A 24 19.62 -14.41 15.58
CA SER A 24 21.00 -14.84 15.44
C SER A 24 21.82 -13.65 14.89
N PRO A 25 22.79 -13.07 15.63
CA PRO A 25 23.74 -12.17 15.01
C PRO A 25 24.55 -13.01 14.02
N THR A 26 24.34 -12.69 12.75
CA THR A 26 25.06 -13.24 11.61
C THR A 26 26.55 -13.21 11.88
N ARG A 27 27.10 -14.42 12.11
CA ARG A 27 28.40 -14.90 11.65
C ARG A 27 29.55 -13.88 11.72
N GLU A 28 30.31 -14.01 12.80
CA GLU A 28 31.72 -13.63 12.90
C GLU A 28 32.47 -14.11 11.64
N VAL A 29 32.88 -13.16 10.78
CA VAL A 29 33.91 -13.39 9.77
C VAL A 29 35.17 -12.72 10.30
N ALA A 30 35.95 -13.50 11.04
CA ALA A 30 37.35 -13.19 11.28
C ALA A 30 38.08 -13.13 9.94
N GLN A 31 38.73 -12.00 9.70
CA GLN A 31 39.72 -11.81 8.63
C GLN A 31 40.82 -12.88 8.72
N PRO A 32 41.40 -13.28 7.59
CA PRO A 32 42.80 -12.88 7.41
C PRO A 32 43.14 -12.41 5.99
N ALA A 33 43.94 -11.34 5.98
CA ALA A 33 45.04 -11.05 5.06
C ALA A 33 44.76 -11.08 3.54
N THR A 34 44.44 -9.88 3.05
CA THR A 34 45.09 -9.22 1.91
C THR A 34 46.40 -9.87 1.44
N ASP A 35 46.49 -10.20 0.16
CA ASP A 35 47.67 -9.86 -0.63
C ASP A 35 47.22 -8.94 -1.77
N GLU A 36 47.52 -7.67 -1.52
CA GLU A 36 47.74 -6.54 -2.41
C GLU A 36 46.64 -6.17 -3.43
N HIS A 37 45.93 -5.08 -3.14
CA HIS A 37 45.83 -3.89 -4.01
C HIS A 37 45.14 -2.73 -3.23
N PRO A 38 45.42 -1.46 -3.56
CA PRO A 38 45.47 -0.33 -2.61
C PRO A 38 44.10 0.35 -2.37
N PRO A 39 43.82 0.94 -1.18
CA PRO A 39 42.65 1.81 -1.00
C PRO A 39 42.97 3.17 -0.34
N THR A 40 42.73 4.26 -1.06
CA THR A 40 42.43 5.64 -0.59
C THR A 40 42.12 6.45 -1.85
N ASP A 41 41.06 7.23 -2.02
CA ASP A 41 40.12 7.90 -1.11
C ASP A 41 38.86 8.31 -1.93
N ALA A 42 37.73 8.48 -1.22
CA ALA A 42 36.54 9.26 -1.56
C ALA A 42 35.58 8.85 -2.71
N ALA A 43 34.45 8.31 -2.24
CA ALA A 43 33.09 8.85 -2.41
C ALA A 43 32.14 8.21 -3.44
N ALA A 44 30.92 8.01 -2.91
CA ALA A 44 29.62 7.83 -3.57
C ALA A 44 29.18 6.39 -3.91
N ASP A 45 28.53 5.79 -2.91
CA ASP A 45 27.12 5.36 -3.01
C ASP A 45 26.79 4.27 -4.04
N GLU A 46 27.21 3.04 -3.72
CA GLU A 46 26.65 1.83 -4.34
C GLU A 46 25.43 1.36 -3.52
N HIS A 47 24.24 1.81 -3.89
CA HIS A 47 23.02 1.07 -3.55
C HIS A 47 22.79 -0.01 -4.62
N PRO A 48 22.94 -1.32 -4.30
CA PRO A 48 22.56 -2.37 -5.22
C PRO A 48 21.05 -2.26 -5.50
N VAL A 49 20.75 -2.24 -6.79
CA VAL A 49 19.43 -2.23 -7.41
C VAL A 49 18.66 -3.46 -6.93
N VAL A 50 17.84 -3.31 -5.89
CA VAL A 50 16.75 -4.25 -5.62
C VAL A 50 15.53 -3.63 -6.27
N ASP A 51 15.28 -4.07 -7.50
CA ASP A 51 14.02 -3.86 -8.20
C ASP A 51 12.94 -4.61 -7.40
N GLU A 52 12.44 -3.96 -6.34
CA GLU A 52 11.24 -4.39 -5.63
C GLU A 52 10.06 -4.14 -6.57
N GLN A 53 9.96 -4.91 -7.66
CA GLN A 53 8.70 -5.07 -8.35
C GLN A 53 7.75 -5.68 -7.32
N PRO A 54 6.71 -4.97 -6.87
CA PRO A 54 5.63 -5.62 -6.16
C PRO A 54 5.15 -6.73 -7.09
N LEU A 55 5.00 -7.96 -6.58
CA LEU A 55 4.35 -9.04 -7.30
C LEU A 55 2.92 -8.60 -7.59
N VAL A 56 2.75 -7.91 -8.73
CA VAL A 56 1.47 -7.49 -9.27
C VAL A 56 0.65 -8.77 -9.37
N PRO A 57 -0.46 -8.96 -8.63
CA PRO A 57 -1.37 -10.04 -8.97
C PRO A 57 -1.73 -9.83 -10.43
N GLU A 58 -1.43 -10.83 -11.26
CA GLU A 58 -1.55 -10.72 -12.71
C GLU A 58 -2.89 -10.07 -13.04
N PRO A 59 -2.91 -8.95 -13.79
CA PRO A 59 -4.16 -8.38 -14.25
C PRO A 59 -4.80 -9.45 -15.10
N THR A 60 -5.80 -10.14 -14.55
CA THR A 60 -6.60 -11.11 -15.30
C THR A 60 -7.01 -10.42 -16.59
N ASP A 61 -6.54 -10.97 -17.71
CA ASP A 61 -6.44 -10.43 -19.08
C ASP A 61 -7.79 -10.03 -19.75
N THR A 62 -8.73 -9.52 -18.97
CA THR A 62 -10.06 -9.04 -19.38
C THR A 62 -10.33 -7.57 -18.95
N GLU A 63 -9.38 -6.94 -18.24
CA GLU A 63 -9.43 -5.59 -17.65
C GLU A 63 -9.13 -4.47 -18.66
N GLY A 64 -9.94 -4.31 -19.71
CA GLY A 64 -9.67 -3.30 -20.75
C GLY A 64 -9.74 -1.85 -20.26
N TYR A 65 -10.39 -1.57 -19.14
CA TYR A 65 -10.53 -0.22 -18.60
C TYR A 65 -10.42 -0.20 -17.08
N SER A 66 -9.39 0.46 -16.57
CA SER A 66 -9.25 0.75 -15.14
C SER A 66 -8.67 2.14 -14.93
N LYS A 67 -9.02 2.76 -13.81
CA LYS A 67 -8.48 4.04 -13.36
C LYS A 67 -8.21 4.00 -11.87
N VAL A 68 -7.30 4.85 -11.42
CA VAL A 68 -6.95 4.92 -10.00
C VAL A 68 -7.04 6.36 -9.53
N GLY A 69 -7.84 6.59 -8.51
CA GLY A 69 -8.10 7.88 -7.93
C GLY A 69 -6.87 8.54 -7.28
N PRO A 70 -7.00 9.82 -6.94
CA PRO A 70 -5.94 10.62 -6.33
C PRO A 70 -5.68 10.17 -4.89
N GLY A 71 -4.45 10.36 -4.43
CA GLY A 71 -4.08 10.08 -3.04
C GLY A 71 -2.60 9.73 -2.91
N PRO A 72 -1.95 10.11 -1.80
CA PRO A 72 -0.52 9.90 -1.62
C PRO A 72 -0.14 8.44 -1.33
N MET A 73 -1.09 7.63 -0.86
CA MET A 73 -0.82 6.25 -0.45
C MET A 73 -1.73 5.27 -1.20
N VAL A 74 -1.14 4.17 -1.67
CA VAL A 74 -1.86 3.09 -2.37
C VAL A 74 -2.93 2.47 -1.48
N ALA A 75 -2.67 2.30 -0.18
CA ALA A 75 -3.61 1.64 0.74
C ALA A 75 -4.97 2.33 0.89
N ILE A 76 -5.08 3.62 0.56
CA ILE A 76 -6.31 4.41 0.77
C ILE A 76 -6.87 5.02 -0.52
N ARG A 77 -6.21 4.85 -1.66
CA ARG A 77 -6.68 5.41 -2.93
C ARG A 77 -7.76 4.54 -3.54
N LEU A 78 -8.71 5.16 -4.22
CA LEU A 78 -9.73 4.45 -4.99
C LEU A 78 -9.12 3.83 -6.26
N LYS A 79 -9.57 2.64 -6.65
CA LYS A 79 -9.31 2.01 -7.94
C LYS A 79 -10.66 1.59 -8.52
N TRP A 80 -10.89 1.92 -9.78
CA TRP A 80 -12.03 1.45 -10.55
C TRP A 80 -11.55 0.49 -11.62
N THR A 81 -12.14 -0.69 -11.69
CA THR A 81 -11.91 -1.66 -12.75
C THR A 81 -13.24 -2.00 -13.42
N VAL A 82 -13.28 -1.96 -14.75
CA VAL A 82 -14.43 -2.39 -15.52
C VAL A 82 -14.30 -3.87 -15.86
N HIS A 83 -15.31 -4.65 -15.51
CA HIS A 83 -15.44 -6.06 -15.83
C HIS A 83 -16.61 -6.28 -16.78
N ARG A 84 -16.41 -7.15 -17.77
CA ARG A 84 -17.49 -7.62 -18.64
C ARG A 84 -18.10 -8.87 -18.04
N GLY A 85 -19.41 -8.85 -17.79
CA GLY A 85 -20.18 -10.01 -17.37
C GLY A 85 -20.44 -10.99 -18.51
N GLU A 86 -20.78 -12.22 -18.15
CA GLU A 86 -21.15 -13.29 -19.10
C GLU A 86 -22.40 -12.94 -19.94
N ASP A 87 -23.24 -12.06 -19.40
CA ASP A 87 -24.43 -11.49 -20.04
C ASP A 87 -24.09 -10.40 -21.08
N GLY A 88 -22.81 -10.08 -21.26
CA GLY A 88 -22.35 -9.01 -22.14
C GLY A 88 -22.60 -7.61 -21.59
N GLN A 89 -23.10 -7.48 -20.36
CA GLN A 89 -23.15 -6.22 -19.63
C GLN A 89 -21.80 -5.94 -18.96
N PHE A 90 -21.63 -4.72 -18.50
CA PHE A 90 -20.43 -4.26 -17.82
C PHE A 90 -20.75 -3.91 -16.38
N TYR A 91 -19.78 -4.16 -15.52
CA TYR A 91 -19.81 -3.89 -14.09
C TYR A 91 -18.54 -3.11 -13.73
N VAL A 92 -18.68 -2.10 -12.89
CA VAL A 92 -17.55 -1.33 -12.36
C VAL A 92 -17.30 -1.77 -10.94
N HIS A 93 -16.10 -2.24 -10.66
CA HIS A 93 -15.64 -2.57 -9.32
C HIS A 93 -14.85 -1.38 -8.79
N GLU A 94 -15.36 -0.76 -7.72
CA GLU A 94 -14.67 0.28 -6.97
C GLU A 94 -14.03 -0.32 -5.71
N THR A 95 -12.71 -0.21 -5.60
CA THR A 95 -11.94 -0.74 -4.46
C THR A 95 -11.13 0.37 -3.81
N ILE A 96 -11.05 0.39 -2.48
CA ILE A 96 -10.12 1.26 -1.74
C ILE A 96 -8.86 0.46 -1.42
N GLY A 97 -7.72 0.89 -1.96
CA GLY A 97 -6.48 0.13 -1.89
C GLY A 97 -6.56 -1.22 -2.60
N GLU A 98 -5.52 -2.04 -2.46
CA GLU A 98 -5.40 -3.31 -3.19
C GLU A 98 -6.16 -4.49 -2.55
N GLN A 99 -6.44 -4.42 -1.25
CA GLN A 99 -6.88 -5.58 -0.45
C GLN A 99 -8.34 -5.50 0.00
N SER A 100 -9.07 -4.43 -0.36
CA SER A 100 -10.45 -4.26 0.09
C SER A 100 -11.46 -5.03 -0.76
N ALA A 101 -12.62 -5.33 -0.18
CA ALA A 101 -13.74 -5.85 -0.94
C ALA A 101 -14.27 -4.76 -1.91
N PRO A 102 -14.52 -5.09 -3.19
CA PRO A 102 -15.00 -4.12 -4.16
C PRO A 102 -16.48 -3.80 -3.96
N VAL A 103 -16.84 -2.53 -4.15
CA VAL A 103 -18.22 -2.09 -4.36
C VAL A 103 -18.54 -2.20 -5.85
N ILE A 104 -19.54 -3.01 -6.19
CA ILE A 104 -19.87 -3.33 -7.59
C ILE A 104 -21.05 -2.48 -8.05
N SER A 105 -20.88 -1.77 -9.16
CA SER A 105 -21.93 -1.00 -9.85
C SER A 105 -22.25 -1.60 -11.21
N GLY A 106 -23.53 -1.79 -11.53
CA GLY A 106 -24.00 -2.39 -12.79
C GLY A 106 -25.27 -3.23 -12.59
N PRO A 107 -25.78 -3.90 -13.63
CA PRO A 107 -25.24 -3.97 -14.99
C PRO A 107 -25.42 -2.66 -15.78
N MET A 108 -24.49 -2.37 -16.69
CA MET A 108 -24.58 -1.22 -17.61
C MET A 108 -23.92 -1.52 -18.96
N THR A 109 -24.09 -0.62 -19.94
CA THR A 109 -23.40 -0.73 -21.24
C THR A 109 -21.91 -0.39 -21.09
N SER A 110 -21.09 -0.80 -22.06
CA SER A 110 -19.65 -0.49 -22.07
C SER A 110 -19.37 1.01 -21.96
N GLU A 111 -20.06 1.82 -22.77
CA GLU A 111 -19.92 3.28 -22.77
C GLU A 111 -20.38 3.90 -21.45
N ALA A 112 -21.46 3.37 -20.84
CA ALA A 112 -21.91 3.82 -19.53
C ALA A 112 -20.88 3.48 -18.43
N ALA A 113 -20.23 2.32 -18.49
CA ALA A 113 -19.19 1.94 -17.54
C ALA A 113 -17.95 2.84 -17.64
N VAL A 114 -17.48 3.15 -18.85
CA VAL A 114 -16.35 4.08 -19.05
C VAL A 114 -16.69 5.46 -18.48
N ARG A 115 -17.84 6.02 -18.87
CA ARG A 115 -18.28 7.33 -18.37
C ARG A 115 -18.48 7.35 -16.85
N PHE A 116 -19.03 6.29 -16.27
CA PHE A 116 -19.18 6.17 -14.82
C PHE A 116 -17.83 6.32 -14.12
N VAL A 117 -16.81 5.61 -14.61
CA VAL A 117 -15.45 5.68 -14.06
C VAL A 117 -14.85 7.08 -14.24
N ASP A 118 -15.06 7.73 -15.38
CA ASP A 118 -14.55 9.08 -15.64
C ASP A 118 -15.17 10.12 -14.70
N GLU A 119 -16.49 10.08 -14.53
CA GLU A 119 -17.21 11.00 -13.64
C GLU A 119 -16.75 10.82 -12.17
N HIS A 120 -16.53 9.58 -11.73
CA HIS A 120 -16.05 9.27 -10.38
C HIS A 120 -14.58 9.67 -10.18
N GLU A 121 -13.73 9.47 -11.19
CA GLU A 121 -12.35 9.95 -11.16
C GLU A 121 -12.31 11.47 -10.97
N ASP A 122 -13.04 12.22 -11.80
CA ASP A 122 -13.08 13.68 -11.75
C ASP A 122 -13.63 14.16 -10.40
N GLU A 123 -14.66 13.51 -9.88
CA GLU A 123 -15.20 13.81 -8.57
C GLU A 123 -14.18 13.54 -7.45
N ALA A 124 -13.47 12.42 -7.51
CA ALA A 124 -12.44 12.09 -6.53
C ALA A 124 -11.30 13.11 -6.56
N HIS A 125 -10.87 13.58 -7.73
CA HIS A 125 -9.90 14.67 -7.88
C HIS A 125 -10.37 15.97 -7.22
N ARG A 126 -11.59 16.42 -7.52
CA ARG A 126 -12.16 17.62 -6.89
C ARG A 126 -12.22 17.50 -5.36
N ARG A 127 -12.69 16.36 -4.85
CA ARG A 127 -12.78 16.10 -3.41
C ARG A 127 -11.40 16.06 -2.75
N PHE A 128 -10.42 15.43 -3.40
CA PHE A 128 -9.05 15.38 -2.91
C PHE A 128 -8.40 16.75 -2.87
N GLU A 129 -8.55 17.57 -3.91
CA GLU A 129 -8.01 18.93 -3.96
C GLU A 129 -8.65 19.85 -2.91
N ALA A 130 -9.97 19.73 -2.72
CA ALA A 130 -10.67 20.45 -1.66
C ALA A 130 -10.14 20.06 -0.27
N LEU A 131 -9.99 18.75 -0.02
CA LEU A 131 -9.44 18.25 1.24
C LEU A 131 -7.99 18.70 1.46
N ARG A 132 -7.16 18.65 0.41
CA ARG A 132 -5.78 19.14 0.46
C ARG A 132 -5.73 20.62 0.84
N SER A 133 -6.59 21.43 0.23
CA SER A 133 -6.67 22.86 0.50
C SER A 133 -7.14 23.15 1.92
N GLU A 134 -8.10 22.37 2.42
CA GLU A 134 -8.55 22.45 3.82
C GLU A 134 -7.40 22.14 4.80
N ILE A 135 -6.70 21.03 4.59
CA ILE A 135 -5.59 20.62 5.47
C ILE A 135 -4.46 21.65 5.43
N ALA A 136 -4.09 22.15 4.25
CA ALA A 136 -3.08 23.19 4.12
C ALA A 136 -3.49 24.49 4.84
N GLY A 137 -4.77 24.89 4.73
CA GLY A 137 -5.32 26.05 5.42
C GLY A 137 -5.36 25.89 6.94
N ARG A 138 -5.77 24.71 7.44
CA ARG A 138 -5.81 24.40 8.87
C ARG A 138 -4.41 24.25 9.49
N SER A 139 -3.47 23.66 8.75
CA SER A 139 -2.06 23.57 9.16
C SER A 139 -1.43 24.95 9.28
N SER A 140 -1.80 25.88 8.41
CA SER A 140 -1.34 27.28 8.49
C SER A 140 -1.85 27.95 9.77
N VAL A 141 -3.14 27.78 10.12
CA VAL A 141 -3.73 28.34 11.35
C VAL A 141 -3.08 27.77 12.62
N ALA A 142 -2.86 26.45 12.67
CA ALA A 142 -2.18 25.81 13.80
C ALA A 142 -0.72 26.27 13.99
N GLU A 143 -0.03 26.65 12.90
CA GLU A 143 1.33 27.21 12.97
C GLU A 143 1.34 28.66 13.49
N PHE A 144 0.34 29.47 13.16
CA PHE A 144 0.19 30.82 13.72
C PHE A 144 -0.11 30.80 15.22
N GLU A 145 -0.91 29.83 15.70
CA GLU A 145 -1.22 29.69 17.14
C GLU A 145 0.02 29.32 17.96
N ARG A 146 0.94 28.50 17.44
CA ARG A 146 2.20 28.16 18.13
C ARG A 146 3.18 29.34 18.23
N LYS A 147 3.14 30.28 17.29
CA LYS A 147 4.05 31.44 17.26
C LYS A 147 3.57 32.62 18.11
N GLY A 148 2.31 32.63 18.53
CA GLY A 148 1.73 33.69 19.37
C GLY A 148 1.96 33.51 20.89
N GLU A 149 2.54 32.40 21.32
CA GLU A 149 2.77 32.06 22.74
C GLU A 149 4.26 32.11 23.14
N ALA A 150 5.01 33.06 22.58
CA ALA A 150 6.42 33.31 22.91
C ALA A 150 6.67 34.77 23.31
#